data_AF-A0A8H5NQ16-F1
#
_entry.id   AF-A0A8H5NQ16-F1
#
_cell.length_a   1.000
_cell.length_b   1.000
_cell.length_c   1.000
_cell.angle_alpha   90.00
_cell.angle_beta   90.00
_cell.angle_gamma   90.00
#
_symmetry.space_group_name_H-M   'P 1'
#
loop_
_entity.id
_entity.type
_entity.pdbx_description
1 polymer ?
#
loop_
_entity_poly.entity_id
_entity_poly.type
_entity_poly.pdbx_seq_one_letter_code
_entity_poly.pdbx_strand_id
1 'polypeptide(L)'
;MLRGYRSATEYSFNEEHTDAIVRTAAYHRKDFALSMIWFSSSEHINIFQSIATPFQRASNLGLGCLDRLPLELLHDMLVRLDVHSLFKFRQTNRGSRQAVDSLKQYQIVVLHGLNLFCALLRTRLAPEISLLDFYDALCLKPCSLGGEFGGFMSLLTWVRCCFKCLKEAPETQVQTLSAARKEFRLTKAESAQLRSFKTLPGIYSMEESVYKSRFTIVSLHQASLISRRQSQTTMQSQSERSQRSKKLNFLGSCALPHYDKVTGNVEHGMSCAGCQLALEKDIIGARGEKWAFEARDKVYARDGLLEHFKWCEQAQLLWKSSCEGRNKPAELPEAARRRGYFNERV
;
A
#
# COMPACT_ATOMS: atom_id res chain seq x y z
N MET A 1 25.07 -20.19 8.57
CA MET A 1 23.80 -20.36 7.81
C MET A 1 22.81 -21.04 8.73
N LEU A 2 21.56 -20.56 8.81
CA LEU A 2 20.53 -21.27 9.57
C LEU A 2 20.17 -22.56 8.84
N ARG A 3 20.42 -23.68 9.50
CA ARG A 3 20.13 -25.02 8.98
C ARG A 3 18.63 -25.11 8.68
N GLY A 4 18.24 -25.54 7.48
CA GLY A 4 16.83 -25.72 7.13
C GLY A 4 16.13 -24.50 6.55
N TYR A 5 16.70 -23.30 6.60
CA TYR A 5 16.04 -22.09 6.07
C TYR A 5 16.56 -21.68 4.69
N ARG A 6 17.89 -21.61 4.54
CA ARG A 6 18.55 -21.28 3.27
C ARG A 6 19.17 -22.54 2.69
N SER A 7 18.87 -22.84 1.43
CA SER A 7 19.44 -23.99 0.74
C SER A 7 20.96 -23.86 0.61
N ALA A 8 21.67 -24.99 0.69
CA ALA A 8 23.12 -25.03 0.54
C ALA A 8 23.57 -24.68 -0.88
N THR A 9 22.76 -25.03 -1.87
CA THR A 9 22.98 -24.75 -3.29
C THR A 9 21.79 -24.00 -3.87
N GLU A 10 22.05 -23.25 -4.94
CA GLU A 10 21.00 -22.60 -5.73
C GLU A 10 20.11 -23.66 -6.39
N TYR A 11 18.79 -23.48 -6.31
CA TYR A 11 17.83 -24.37 -6.95
C TYR A 11 17.54 -23.90 -8.38
N SER A 12 17.77 -24.79 -9.34
CA SER A 12 17.49 -24.54 -10.76
C SER A 12 16.07 -24.99 -11.14
N PHE A 13 15.35 -24.16 -11.89
CA PHE A 13 14.04 -24.49 -12.46
C PHE A 13 13.89 -23.87 -13.84
N ASN A 14 13.07 -24.49 -14.68
CA ASN A 14 12.77 -24.00 -16.03
C ASN A 14 11.75 -22.85 -15.98
N GLU A 15 11.75 -21.99 -17.00
CA GLU A 15 10.84 -20.84 -17.10
C GLU A 15 9.36 -21.27 -17.08
N GLU A 16 9.05 -22.42 -17.69
CA GLU A 16 7.71 -23.03 -17.70
C GLU A 16 7.18 -23.35 -16.28
N HIS A 17 8.07 -23.55 -15.30
CA HIS A 17 7.69 -23.84 -13.91
C HIS A 17 7.40 -22.58 -13.10
N THR A 18 7.70 -21.38 -13.61
CA THR A 18 7.59 -20.13 -12.83
C THR A 18 6.18 -19.90 -12.27
N ASP A 19 5.15 -20.07 -13.09
CA ASP A 19 3.76 -19.96 -12.65
C ASP A 19 3.37 -21.00 -11.60
N ALA A 20 3.81 -22.24 -11.79
CA ALA A 20 3.55 -23.32 -10.85
C ALA A 20 4.26 -23.08 -9.51
N ILE A 21 5.50 -22.61 -9.54
CA ILE A 21 6.27 -22.23 -8.33
C ILE A 21 5.55 -21.11 -7.59
N VAL A 22 5.14 -20.04 -8.28
CA VAL A 22 4.41 -18.93 -7.65
C VAL A 22 3.11 -19.42 -7.01
N ARG A 23 2.31 -20.24 -7.71
CA ARG A 23 1.07 -20.78 -7.12
C ARG A 23 1.29 -21.64 -5.89
N THR A 24 2.39 -22.39 -5.84
CA THR A 24 2.68 -23.36 -4.78
C THR A 24 3.37 -22.72 -3.58
N ALA A 25 4.34 -21.84 -3.83
CA ALA A 25 5.26 -21.31 -2.82
C ALA A 25 4.99 -19.85 -2.44
N ALA A 26 4.05 -19.18 -3.11
CA ALA A 26 3.63 -17.82 -2.78
C ALA A 26 2.24 -17.78 -2.16
N TYR A 27 1.98 -16.69 -1.45
CA TYR A 27 0.64 -16.28 -1.06
C TYR A 27 0.59 -14.76 -0.90
N HIS A 28 -0.61 -14.18 -0.94
CA HIS A 28 -0.79 -12.74 -0.73
C HIS A 28 -1.15 -12.47 0.73
N ARG A 29 -0.37 -11.62 1.41
CA ARG A 29 -0.66 -11.07 2.74
C ARG A 29 -1.75 -9.99 2.66
N LYS A 30 -3.00 -10.42 2.44
CA LYS A 30 -4.15 -9.52 2.33
C LYS A 30 -4.42 -8.79 3.65
N ASP A 31 -4.10 -9.43 4.76
CA ASP A 31 -4.08 -8.85 6.10
C ASP A 31 -3.28 -7.54 6.17
N PHE A 32 -2.18 -7.38 5.43
CA PHE A 32 -1.45 -6.11 5.38
C PHE A 32 -2.30 -4.98 4.82
N ALA A 33 -2.97 -5.18 3.69
CA ALA A 33 -3.85 -4.16 3.11
C ALA A 33 -5.03 -3.85 4.04
N LEU A 34 -5.58 -4.87 4.69
CA LEU A 34 -6.69 -4.74 5.66
C LEU A 34 -6.27 -4.12 7.00
N SER A 35 -4.96 -4.03 7.28
CA SER A 35 -4.46 -3.38 8.49
C SER A 35 -4.39 -1.86 8.39
N MET A 36 -4.60 -1.29 7.20
CA MET A 36 -4.44 0.15 6.90
C MET A 36 -5.79 0.81 6.56
N ILE A 37 -5.82 1.98 5.91
CA ILE A 37 -7.05 2.48 5.32
C ILE A 37 -7.46 1.56 4.17
N TRP A 38 -8.62 0.94 4.31
CA TRP A 38 -9.28 0.16 3.28
C TRP A 38 -10.79 0.34 3.42
N PHE A 39 -11.51 -0.02 2.38
CA PHE A 39 -12.96 0.00 2.36
C PHE A 39 -13.45 -1.33 1.80
N SER A 40 -14.56 -1.83 2.34
CA SER A 40 -15.15 -3.05 1.81
C SER A 40 -15.65 -2.81 0.39
N SER A 41 -15.58 -3.82 -0.47
CA SER A 41 -16.10 -3.69 -1.83
C SER A 41 -17.56 -3.23 -1.83
N SER A 42 -18.37 -3.72 -0.89
CA SER A 42 -19.76 -3.32 -0.68
C SER A 42 -19.97 -1.82 -0.43
N GLU A 43 -19.06 -1.14 0.27
CA GLU A 43 -19.16 0.31 0.49
C GLU A 43 -19.02 1.12 -0.82
N HIS A 44 -18.38 0.52 -1.82
CA HIS A 44 -18.03 1.22 -3.06
C HIS A 44 -18.69 0.65 -4.30
N ILE A 45 -19.37 -0.50 -4.28
CA ILE A 45 -20.00 -1.10 -5.49
C ILE A 45 -20.84 -0.08 -6.27
N ASN A 46 -21.73 0.65 -5.58
CA ASN A 46 -22.64 1.62 -6.21
C ASN A 46 -21.90 2.85 -6.76
N ILE A 47 -20.80 3.22 -6.12
CA ILE A 47 -20.01 4.40 -6.50
C ILE A 47 -19.02 4.03 -7.60
N PHE A 48 -18.46 2.82 -7.56
CA PHE A 48 -17.46 2.34 -8.49
C PHE A 48 -17.99 2.37 -9.91
N GLN A 49 -19.22 1.87 -10.15
CA GLN A 49 -19.84 1.99 -11.46
C GLN A 49 -19.94 3.46 -11.89
N SER A 50 -20.43 4.34 -11.02
CA SER A 50 -20.55 5.77 -11.34
C SER A 50 -19.21 6.46 -11.64
N ILE A 51 -18.12 6.05 -10.99
CA ILE A 51 -16.78 6.63 -11.15
C ILE A 51 -16.04 6.00 -12.35
N ALA A 52 -16.16 4.69 -12.55
CA ALA A 52 -15.37 3.93 -13.51
C ALA A 52 -16.03 3.80 -14.89
N THR A 53 -17.37 3.85 -15.00
CA THR A 53 -18.04 3.61 -16.28
C THR A 53 -18.28 4.89 -17.07
N PRO A 54 -17.88 4.92 -18.35
CA PRO A 54 -18.32 5.94 -19.29
C PRO A 54 -19.83 5.81 -19.55
N PHE A 55 -20.55 6.92 -19.64
CA PHE A 55 -21.94 6.89 -20.09
C PHE A 55 -22.00 6.66 -21.61
N GLN A 56 -22.79 5.67 -22.03
CA GLN A 56 -22.97 5.30 -23.45
C GLN A 56 -23.66 6.40 -24.28
N ARG A 57 -24.35 7.35 -23.64
CA ARG A 57 -25.08 8.41 -24.36
C ARG A 57 -24.14 9.59 -24.63
N ALA A 58 -23.88 9.86 -25.91
CA ALA A 58 -23.14 11.03 -26.37
C ALA A 58 -23.74 12.33 -25.79
N SER A 59 -22.88 13.26 -25.37
CA SER A 59 -23.31 14.61 -24.98
C SER A 59 -23.47 15.44 -26.23
N ASN A 60 -24.62 16.11 -26.40
CA ASN A 60 -24.80 17.13 -27.44
C ASN A 60 -24.29 18.51 -27.01
N LEU A 61 -23.83 18.63 -25.76
CA LEU A 61 -23.28 19.85 -25.18
C LEU A 61 -21.78 19.66 -24.93
N GLY A 62 -20.96 20.57 -25.48
CA GLY A 62 -19.51 20.58 -25.33
C GLY A 62 -19.03 21.12 -23.98
N LEU A 63 -17.72 21.25 -23.81
CA LEU A 63 -17.05 21.83 -22.64
C LEU A 63 -17.01 23.38 -22.66
N GLY A 64 -17.65 24.00 -23.65
CA GLY A 64 -17.73 25.46 -23.78
C GLY A 64 -16.40 26.02 -24.28
N CYS A 65 -15.81 26.97 -23.56
CA CYS A 65 -14.53 27.57 -23.97
C CYS A 65 -13.37 26.55 -24.01
N LEU A 66 -13.47 25.44 -23.26
CA LEU A 66 -12.47 24.38 -23.27
C LEU A 66 -12.46 23.58 -24.59
N ASP A 67 -13.56 23.58 -25.34
CA ASP A 67 -13.62 22.94 -26.68
C ASP A 67 -12.71 23.64 -27.71
N ARG A 68 -12.19 24.83 -27.38
CA ARG A 68 -11.22 25.55 -28.22
C ARG A 68 -9.80 24.99 -28.09
N LEU A 69 -9.54 24.16 -27.08
CA LEU A 69 -8.24 23.54 -26.88
C LEU A 69 -8.11 22.31 -27.79
N PRO A 70 -6.94 22.10 -28.42
CA PRO A 70 -6.57 20.79 -28.95
C PRO A 70 -6.72 19.70 -27.89
N LEU A 71 -7.10 18.50 -28.32
CA LEU A 71 -7.39 17.37 -27.43
C LEU A 71 -6.20 17.06 -26.51
N GLU A 72 -4.99 17.18 -27.03
CA GLU A 72 -3.74 16.93 -26.31
C GLU A 72 -3.55 17.92 -25.15
N LEU A 73 -3.85 19.21 -25.39
CA LEU A 73 -3.74 20.25 -24.36
C LEU A 73 -4.84 20.10 -23.31
N LEU A 74 -6.05 19.73 -23.73
CA LEU A 74 -7.13 19.41 -22.80
C LEU A 74 -6.74 18.22 -21.91
N HIS A 75 -6.21 17.14 -22.49
CA HIS A 75 -5.78 15.97 -21.74
C HIS A 75 -4.62 16.28 -20.79
N ASP A 76 -3.58 17.02 -21.23
CA ASP A 76 -2.47 17.43 -20.38
C ASP A 76 -2.95 18.29 -19.19
N MET A 77 -3.87 19.23 -19.44
CA MET A 77 -4.49 20.02 -18.37
C MET A 77 -5.23 19.12 -17.36
N LEU A 78 -6.06 18.20 -17.85
CA LEU A 78 -6.88 17.36 -16.98
C LEU A 78 -6.05 16.39 -16.13
N VAL A 79 -4.97 15.81 -16.65
CA VAL A 79 -4.10 14.92 -15.85
C VAL A 79 -3.31 15.66 -14.79
N ARG A 80 -3.08 16.96 -14.96
CA ARG A 80 -2.41 17.82 -13.96
C ARG A 80 -3.34 18.35 -12.88
N LEU A 81 -4.66 18.22 -13.06
CA LEU A 81 -5.62 18.58 -12.01
C LEU A 81 -5.43 17.67 -10.79
N ASP A 82 -5.58 18.26 -9.61
CA ASP A 82 -5.68 17.52 -8.38
C ASP A 82 -6.90 16.59 -8.38
N VAL A 83 -6.80 15.47 -7.66
CA VAL A 83 -7.85 14.45 -7.58
C VAL A 83 -9.19 15.04 -7.17
N HIS A 84 -9.20 16.08 -6.31
CA HIS A 84 -10.44 16.72 -5.89
C HIS A 84 -11.07 17.54 -7.03
N SER A 85 -10.29 18.42 -7.66
CA SER A 85 -10.73 19.25 -8.77
C SER A 85 -11.16 18.42 -9.96
N LEU A 86 -10.42 17.34 -10.28
CA LEU A 86 -10.79 16.41 -11.33
C LEU A 86 -12.12 15.71 -11.02
N PHE A 87 -12.29 15.21 -9.78
CA PHE A 87 -13.52 14.57 -9.33
C PHE A 87 -14.72 15.51 -9.39
N LYS A 88 -14.54 16.78 -9.04
CA LYS A 88 -15.56 17.83 -9.17
C LYS A 88 -15.85 18.18 -10.62
N PHE A 89 -14.82 18.36 -11.44
CA PHE A 89 -14.95 18.65 -12.87
C PHE A 89 -15.75 17.55 -13.59
N ARG A 90 -15.48 16.28 -13.30
CA ARG A 90 -16.24 15.12 -13.82
C ARG A 90 -17.74 15.15 -13.48
N GLN A 91 -18.15 15.93 -12.47
CA GLN A 91 -19.53 16.04 -12.02
C GLN A 91 -20.28 17.25 -12.59
N THR A 92 -19.61 18.14 -13.32
CA THR A 92 -20.23 19.39 -13.79
C THR A 92 -21.23 19.18 -14.91
N ASN A 93 -20.91 18.35 -15.91
CA ASN A 93 -21.81 17.99 -17.01
C ASN A 93 -21.39 16.66 -17.66
N ARG A 94 -22.10 16.23 -18.71
CA ARG A 94 -21.82 14.97 -19.41
C ARG A 94 -20.54 15.02 -20.24
N GLY A 95 -20.24 16.17 -20.87
CA GLY A 95 -19.02 16.37 -21.64
C GLY A 95 -17.77 16.31 -20.77
N SER A 96 -17.78 16.96 -19.61
CA SER A 96 -16.65 16.93 -18.66
C SER A 96 -16.42 15.54 -18.12
N ARG A 97 -17.51 14.80 -17.86
CA ARG A 97 -17.43 13.38 -17.52
C ARG A 97 -16.76 12.56 -18.62
N GLN A 98 -17.19 12.71 -19.86
CA GLN A 98 -16.61 12.01 -21.02
C GLN A 98 -15.13 12.36 -21.23
N ALA A 99 -14.77 13.63 -21.08
CA ALA A 99 -13.39 14.09 -21.20
C ALA A 99 -12.49 13.42 -20.15
N VAL A 100 -12.91 13.39 -18.88
CA VAL A 100 -12.16 12.70 -17.81
C VAL A 100 -12.12 11.19 -18.03
N ASP A 101 -13.24 10.59 -18.43
CA ASP A 101 -13.33 9.14 -18.66
C ASP A 101 -12.46 8.67 -19.83
N SER A 102 -12.19 9.55 -20.80
CA SER A 102 -11.29 9.27 -21.93
C SER A 102 -9.80 9.17 -21.52
N LEU A 103 -9.43 9.65 -20.33
CA LEU A 103 -8.06 9.59 -19.83
C LEU A 103 -7.73 8.18 -19.35
N LYS A 104 -6.78 7.52 -20.03
CA LYS A 104 -6.29 6.20 -19.62
C LYS A 104 -5.77 6.21 -18.17
N GLN A 105 -5.09 7.27 -17.75
CA GLN A 105 -4.56 7.45 -16.40
C GLN A 105 -5.69 7.43 -15.37
N TYR A 106 -6.81 8.12 -15.64
CA TYR A 106 -7.97 8.13 -14.76
C TYR A 106 -8.57 6.72 -14.62
N GLN A 107 -8.77 6.03 -15.74
CA GLN A 107 -9.33 4.68 -15.75
C GLN A 107 -8.49 3.70 -14.92
N ILE A 108 -7.17 3.72 -15.11
CA ILE A 108 -6.23 2.86 -14.38
C ILE A 108 -6.24 3.19 -12.88
N VAL A 109 -6.23 4.47 -12.52
CA VAL A 109 -6.25 4.93 -11.11
C VAL A 109 -7.55 4.50 -10.41
N VAL A 110 -8.70 4.67 -11.06
CA VAL A 110 -9.98 4.25 -10.49
C VAL A 110 -10.07 2.73 -10.39
N LEU A 111 -9.61 2.00 -11.42
CA LEU A 111 -9.72 0.54 -11.47
C LEU A 111 -8.82 -0.16 -10.44
N HIS A 112 -7.59 0.33 -10.26
CA HIS A 112 -6.58 -0.35 -9.43
C HIS A 112 -6.20 0.40 -8.15
N GLY A 113 -6.58 1.67 -8.03
CA GLY A 113 -6.26 2.55 -6.90
C GLY A 113 -7.48 3.07 -6.14
N LEU A 114 -8.67 2.50 -6.34
CA LEU A 114 -9.92 3.02 -5.76
C LEU A 114 -9.86 3.28 -4.25
N ASN A 115 -9.26 2.36 -3.48
CA ASN A 115 -9.13 2.53 -2.03
C ASN A 115 -8.33 3.78 -1.68
N LEU A 116 -7.19 4.00 -2.32
CA LEU A 116 -6.38 5.20 -2.10
C LEU A 116 -7.08 6.46 -2.61
N PHE A 117 -7.77 6.38 -3.75
CA PHE A 117 -8.59 7.48 -4.28
C PHE A 117 -9.67 7.92 -3.28
N CYS A 118 -10.44 6.96 -2.75
CA CYS A 118 -11.44 7.21 -1.71
C CYS A 118 -10.80 7.71 -0.41
N ALA A 119 -9.64 7.18 -0.02
CA ALA A 119 -8.91 7.61 1.16
C ALA A 119 -8.52 9.09 1.05
N LEU A 120 -7.94 9.52 -0.07
CA LEU A 120 -7.59 10.92 -0.33
C LEU A 120 -8.79 11.86 -0.23
N LEU A 121 -9.94 11.48 -0.81
CA LEU A 121 -11.16 12.30 -0.73
C LEU A 121 -11.71 12.37 0.71
N ARG A 122 -11.79 11.24 1.42
CA ARG A 122 -12.36 11.15 2.78
C ARG A 122 -11.45 11.78 3.85
N THR A 123 -10.14 11.82 3.60
CA THR A 123 -9.14 12.47 4.45
C THR A 123 -8.90 13.93 4.09
N ARG A 124 -9.45 14.40 2.96
CA ARG A 124 -9.27 15.76 2.41
C ARG A 124 -7.84 16.07 1.97
N LEU A 125 -7.07 15.05 1.58
CA LEU A 125 -5.74 15.21 0.98
C LEU A 125 -5.76 15.26 -0.56
N ALA A 126 -6.92 14.95 -1.17
CA ALA A 126 -7.07 14.97 -2.62
C ALA A 126 -6.66 16.28 -3.34
N PRO A 127 -6.78 17.49 -2.75
CA PRO A 127 -6.31 18.73 -3.38
C PRO A 127 -4.79 18.83 -3.57
N GLU A 128 -4.02 17.99 -2.88
CA GLU A 128 -2.56 18.09 -2.86
C GLU A 128 -1.90 17.14 -3.90
N ILE A 129 -2.69 16.28 -4.54
CA ILE A 129 -2.20 15.19 -5.38
C ILE A 129 -2.85 15.29 -6.75
N SER A 130 -2.04 15.45 -7.82
CA SER A 130 -2.54 15.41 -9.19
C SER A 130 -2.92 14.00 -9.64
N LEU A 131 -3.78 13.88 -10.66
CA LEU A 131 -4.04 12.58 -11.29
C LEU A 131 -2.74 11.95 -11.82
N LEU A 132 -1.84 12.77 -12.38
CA LEU A 132 -0.54 12.33 -12.85
C LEU A 132 0.33 11.78 -11.71
N ASP A 133 0.44 12.49 -10.58
CA ASP A 133 1.20 12.02 -9.41
C ASP A 133 0.67 10.69 -8.86
N PHE A 134 -0.66 10.51 -8.88
CA PHE A 134 -1.29 9.25 -8.54
C PHE A 134 -0.90 8.15 -9.53
N TYR A 135 -1.10 8.41 -10.82
CA TYR A 135 -0.78 7.44 -11.86
C TYR A 135 0.68 7.01 -11.81
N ASP A 136 1.61 7.94 -11.63
CA ASP A 136 3.03 7.63 -11.52
C ASP A 136 3.37 6.88 -10.22
N ALA A 137 2.74 7.21 -9.09
CA ALA A 137 2.88 6.43 -7.86
C ALA A 137 2.38 4.98 -8.04
N LEU A 138 1.29 4.78 -8.81
CA LEU A 138 0.76 3.45 -9.12
C LEU A 138 1.70 2.66 -10.05
N CYS A 139 2.41 3.34 -10.95
CA CYS A 139 3.34 2.70 -11.88
C CYS A 139 4.76 2.51 -11.32
N LEU A 140 5.06 3.08 -10.15
CA LEU A 140 6.33 2.86 -9.48
C LEU A 140 6.33 1.48 -8.80
N LYS A 141 7.27 0.60 -9.16
CA LYS A 141 7.42 -0.73 -8.54
C LYS A 141 8.16 -0.70 -7.19
N PRO A 142 9.33 -0.05 -7.07
CA PRO A 142 10.11 -0.11 -5.83
C PRO A 142 9.60 0.83 -4.75
N CYS A 143 9.94 0.50 -3.52
CA CYS A 143 9.86 1.33 -2.33
C CYS A 143 10.86 2.48 -2.45
N SER A 144 10.40 3.71 -2.32
CA SER A 144 11.26 4.91 -2.42
C SER A 144 12.29 5.00 -1.28
N LEU A 145 12.09 4.26 -0.18
CA LEU A 145 12.94 4.30 1.00
C LEU A 145 13.91 3.11 1.11
N GLY A 146 13.59 1.98 0.47
CA GLY A 146 14.31 0.72 0.69
C GLY A 146 14.48 -0.16 -0.55
N GLY A 147 14.02 0.26 -1.72
CA GLY A 147 14.23 -0.45 -3.01
C GLY A 147 13.39 -1.72 -3.21
N GLU A 148 12.97 -2.38 -2.14
CA GLU A 148 12.08 -3.56 -2.18
C GLU A 148 10.71 -3.24 -2.80
N PHE A 149 9.88 -4.24 -3.09
CA PHE A 149 8.53 -3.99 -3.62
C PHE A 149 7.72 -3.05 -2.70
N GLY A 150 7.30 -1.91 -3.25
CA GLY A 150 6.47 -0.94 -2.53
C GLY A 150 5.01 -1.32 -2.70
N GLY A 151 4.35 -1.85 -1.67
CA GLY A 151 2.93 -2.22 -1.74
C GLY A 151 1.98 -1.18 -1.12
N PHE A 152 2.52 -0.10 -0.58
CA PHE A 152 1.80 0.82 0.31
C PHE A 152 2.18 2.27 0.03
N MET A 153 1.24 3.17 0.33
CA MET A 153 1.44 4.62 0.28
C MET A 153 1.27 5.22 1.66
N SER A 154 2.23 6.05 2.08
CA SER A 154 2.04 6.96 3.21
C SER A 154 1.32 8.21 2.71
N LEU A 155 0.13 8.50 3.25
CA LEU A 155 -0.72 9.59 2.75
C LEU A 155 -0.14 10.97 3.06
N LEU A 156 0.48 11.14 4.23
CA LEU A 156 1.03 12.44 4.66
C LEU A 156 2.33 12.82 3.96
N THR A 157 3.13 11.87 3.49
CA THR A 157 4.37 12.16 2.76
C THR A 157 4.27 11.87 1.27
N TRP A 158 3.18 11.23 0.83
CA TRP A 158 2.99 10.76 -0.53
C TRP A 158 4.15 9.87 -1.01
N VAL A 159 4.61 8.99 -0.13
CA VAL A 159 5.75 8.08 -0.38
C VAL A 159 5.27 6.65 -0.55
N ARG A 160 5.69 6.02 -1.64
CA ARG A 160 5.51 4.58 -1.87
C ARG A 160 6.53 3.79 -1.07
N CYS A 161 6.08 2.84 -0.26
CA CYS A 161 6.93 2.09 0.64
C CYS A 161 6.56 0.60 0.75
N CYS A 162 7.55 -0.21 1.14
CA CYS A 162 7.34 -1.60 1.55
C CYS A 162 6.84 -1.67 2.99
N PHE A 163 6.35 -2.84 3.43
CA PHE A 163 5.76 -3.00 4.77
C PHE A 163 6.75 -2.68 5.91
N LYS A 164 8.03 -3.05 5.75
CA LYS A 164 9.09 -2.76 6.71
C LYS A 164 9.30 -1.25 6.85
N CYS A 165 9.50 -0.54 5.74
CA CYS A 165 9.67 0.91 5.74
C CYS A 165 8.44 1.60 6.30
N LEU A 166 7.23 1.15 5.96
CA LEU A 166 6.01 1.72 6.52
C LEU A 166 6.01 1.68 8.07
N LYS A 167 6.43 0.57 8.66
CA LYS A 167 6.50 0.40 10.12
C LYS A 167 7.64 1.19 10.75
N GLU A 168 8.80 1.23 10.12
CA GLU A 168 10.05 1.60 10.81
C GLU A 168 10.71 2.88 10.30
N ALA A 169 10.45 3.28 9.06
CA ALA A 169 11.14 4.41 8.45
C ALA A 169 10.69 5.73 9.11
N PRO A 170 11.62 6.64 9.46
CA PRO A 170 11.29 7.94 10.04
C PRO A 170 10.30 8.76 9.20
N GLU A 171 10.39 8.68 7.88
CA GLU A 171 9.59 9.42 6.90
C GLU A 171 8.11 9.03 6.92
N THR A 172 7.80 7.80 7.32
CA THR A 172 6.42 7.29 7.40
C THR A 172 5.82 7.42 8.80
N GLN A 173 6.61 7.84 9.80
CA GLN A 173 6.14 7.95 11.17
C GLN A 173 5.13 9.08 11.32
N VAL A 174 3.99 8.75 11.94
CA VAL A 174 2.95 9.72 12.24
C VAL A 174 2.63 9.73 13.73
N GLN A 175 2.22 10.89 14.22
CA GLN A 175 1.75 11.07 15.60
C GLN A 175 0.45 11.86 15.63
N THR A 176 -0.27 11.81 16.76
CA THR A 176 -1.37 12.76 16.97
C THR A 176 -0.83 14.18 17.04
N LEU A 177 -1.60 15.15 16.55
CA LEU A 177 -1.21 16.57 16.62
C LEU A 177 -0.92 17.01 18.07
N SER A 178 -1.67 16.49 19.04
CA SER A 178 -1.45 16.77 20.47
C SER A 178 -0.12 16.21 20.98
N ALA A 179 0.25 15.00 20.58
CA ALA A 179 1.52 14.38 20.95
C ALA A 179 2.70 15.12 20.33
N ALA A 180 2.62 15.43 19.02
CA ALA A 180 3.66 16.18 18.32
C ALA A 180 3.86 17.58 18.91
N ARG A 181 2.77 18.30 19.22
CA ARG A 181 2.86 19.61 19.92
C ARG A 181 3.60 19.52 21.24
N LYS A 182 3.31 18.48 22.04
CA LYS A 182 3.97 18.27 23.34
C LYS A 182 5.43 17.89 23.17
N GLU A 183 5.75 17.03 22.21
CA GLU A 183 7.09 16.49 21.99
C GLU A 183 8.06 17.55 21.43
N PHE A 184 7.65 18.25 20.37
CA PHE A 184 8.50 19.25 19.71
C PHE A 184 8.31 20.67 20.27
N ARG A 185 7.39 20.83 21.24
CA ARG A 185 6.98 22.12 21.82
C ARG A 185 6.59 23.13 20.73
N LEU A 186 5.77 22.67 19.78
CA LEU A 186 5.37 23.46 18.63
C LEU A 186 4.45 24.61 19.05
N THR A 187 4.76 25.79 18.54
CA THR A 187 3.86 26.94 18.58
C THR A 187 2.61 26.70 17.73
N LYS A 188 1.60 27.56 17.90
CA LYS A 188 0.38 27.52 17.08
C LYS A 188 0.69 27.76 15.59
N ALA A 189 1.65 28.63 15.28
CA ALA A 189 2.07 28.94 13.91
C ALA A 189 2.78 27.74 13.26
N GLU A 190 3.75 27.13 13.95
CA GLU A 190 4.45 25.92 13.46
C GLU A 190 3.48 24.75 13.29
N SER A 191 2.53 24.58 14.23
CA SER A 191 1.51 23.55 14.11
C SER A 191 0.60 23.72 12.88
N ALA A 192 0.39 24.96 12.43
CA ALA A 192 -0.45 25.25 11.26
C ALA A 192 0.27 24.96 9.94
N GLN A 193 1.60 24.90 9.96
CA GLN A 193 2.43 24.52 8.80
C GLN A 193 2.52 23.00 8.60
N LEU A 194 2.15 22.21 9.60
CA LEU A 194 2.18 20.75 9.50
C LEU A 194 1.11 20.23 8.56
N ARG A 195 1.52 19.37 7.62
CA ARG A 195 0.58 18.55 6.87
C ARG A 195 -0.12 17.61 7.84
N SER A 196 -1.45 17.63 7.81
CA SER A 196 -2.28 16.93 8.77
C SER A 196 -3.60 16.50 8.17
N PHE A 197 -4.18 15.42 8.68
CA PHE A 197 -5.55 15.05 8.35
C PHE A 197 -6.24 14.35 9.52
N LYS A 198 -7.59 14.33 9.49
CA LYS A 198 -8.40 13.59 10.45
C LYS A 198 -8.54 12.13 10.03
N THR A 199 -8.07 11.22 10.87
CA THR A 199 -8.16 9.77 10.66
C THR A 199 -9.59 9.31 10.35
N LEU A 200 -9.71 8.17 9.68
CA LEU A 200 -11.00 7.53 9.41
C LEU A 200 -11.30 6.50 10.49
N PRO A 201 -12.56 6.32 10.92
CA PRO A 201 -12.93 5.18 11.75
C PRO A 201 -12.67 3.86 11.00
N GLY A 202 -12.36 2.79 11.73
CA GLY A 202 -12.09 1.48 11.13
C GLY A 202 -11.29 0.54 12.03
N ILE A 203 -10.92 -0.61 11.46
CA ILE A 203 -10.08 -1.62 12.09
C ILE A 203 -8.68 -1.52 11.47
N TYR A 204 -7.68 -1.29 12.29
CA TYR A 204 -6.30 -1.02 11.86
C TYR A 204 -5.29 -1.88 12.61
N SER A 205 -4.04 -1.82 12.15
CA SER A 205 -2.88 -2.57 12.65
C SER A 205 -3.02 -4.09 12.49
N MET A 206 -1.93 -4.79 12.78
CA MET A 206 -1.89 -6.26 12.76
C MET A 206 -2.61 -6.90 13.94
N GLU A 207 -2.97 -6.11 14.95
CA GLU A 207 -3.71 -6.57 16.13
C GLU A 207 -5.21 -6.27 16.03
N GLU A 208 -5.70 -5.88 14.85
CA GLU A 208 -7.12 -5.60 14.57
C GLU A 208 -7.75 -4.59 15.55
N SER A 209 -6.99 -3.54 15.86
CA SER A 209 -7.40 -2.49 16.79
C SER A 209 -8.55 -1.66 16.20
N VAL A 210 -9.66 -1.56 16.93
CA VAL A 210 -10.85 -0.81 16.53
C VAL A 210 -10.71 0.66 16.92
N TYR A 211 -10.81 1.56 15.93
CA TYR A 211 -10.81 3.01 16.14
C TYR A 211 -12.15 3.60 15.72
N LYS A 212 -12.98 3.99 16.69
CA LYS A 212 -14.29 4.63 16.45
C LYS A 212 -14.17 6.15 16.30
N SER A 213 -13.27 6.76 17.07
CA SER A 213 -13.12 8.21 17.15
C SER A 213 -12.13 8.74 16.11
N ARG A 214 -12.47 9.87 15.48
CA ARG A 214 -11.55 10.57 14.55
C ARG A 214 -10.66 11.54 15.32
N PHE A 215 -9.38 11.59 14.97
CA PHE A 215 -8.42 12.55 15.52
C PHE A 215 -7.41 12.97 14.45
N THR A 216 -6.72 14.08 14.68
CA THR A 216 -5.75 14.61 13.71
C THR A 216 -4.39 13.97 13.90
N ILE A 217 -3.81 13.45 12.82
CA ILE A 217 -2.43 12.99 12.77
C ILE A 217 -1.56 13.91 11.90
N VAL A 218 -0.26 13.93 12.21
CA VAL A 218 0.77 14.75 11.54
C VAL A 218 2.02 13.92 11.28
N SER A 219 2.83 14.36 10.31
CA SER A 219 4.12 13.74 10.01
C SER A 219 5.13 14.09 11.10
N LEU A 220 5.75 13.06 11.67
CA LEU A 220 6.80 13.23 12.67
C LEU A 220 8.06 13.87 12.06
N HIS A 221 8.41 13.44 10.85
CA HIS A 221 9.52 13.99 10.08
C HIS A 221 9.36 15.51 9.85
N GLN A 222 8.19 15.96 9.38
CA GLN A 222 7.94 17.40 9.22
C GLN A 222 7.99 18.17 10.54
N ALA A 223 7.44 17.62 11.63
CA ALA A 223 7.50 18.27 12.95
C ALA A 223 8.93 18.46 13.44
N SER A 224 9.82 17.48 13.18
CA SER A 224 11.23 17.59 13.52
C SER A 224 11.95 18.67 12.70
N LEU A 225 11.65 18.79 11.40
CA LEU A 225 12.23 19.79 10.52
C LEU A 225 11.80 21.21 10.90
N ILE A 226 10.51 21.43 11.15
CA ILE A 226 9.96 22.75 11.49
C ILE A 226 10.48 23.23 12.83
N SER A 227 10.50 22.37 13.86
CA SER A 227 10.92 22.78 15.20
C SER A 227 12.43 23.02 15.33
N ARG A 228 13.25 22.57 14.36
CA ARG A 228 14.74 22.55 14.42
C ARG A 228 15.27 21.94 15.72
N ARG A 229 14.49 21.10 16.39
CA ARG A 229 14.81 20.46 17.67
C ARG A 229 14.85 18.96 17.45
N GLN A 230 15.93 18.33 17.89
CA GLN A 230 15.93 16.87 18.06
C GLN A 230 14.99 16.50 19.21
N SER A 231 14.18 15.45 19.03
CA SER A 231 13.25 14.95 20.05
C SER A 231 13.99 14.72 21.37
N GLN A 232 13.68 15.52 22.40
CA GLN A 232 14.19 15.33 23.77
C GLN A 232 13.37 14.24 24.46
N THR A 233 13.61 12.97 24.13
CA THR A 233 12.86 11.86 24.74
C THR A 233 13.82 10.82 25.34
N THR A 234 13.73 10.58 26.64
CA THR A 234 14.53 9.61 27.42
C THR A 234 14.28 8.16 26.94
N MET A 235 15.35 7.34 26.88
CA MET A 235 15.36 6.01 26.24
C MET A 235 14.25 5.04 26.66
N GLN A 236 13.80 5.04 27.92
CA GLN A 236 12.73 4.15 28.39
C GLN A 236 11.33 4.55 27.89
N SER A 237 11.05 5.85 27.76
CA SER A 237 9.79 6.37 27.23
C SER A 237 9.68 6.28 25.70
N GLN A 238 10.79 5.98 25.02
CA GLN A 238 10.84 5.78 23.58
C GLN A 238 10.24 4.43 23.15
N SER A 239 10.37 3.37 23.96
CA SER A 239 9.92 2.01 23.62
C SER A 239 8.40 1.90 23.44
N GLU A 240 7.63 2.29 24.46
CA GLU A 240 6.16 2.23 24.44
C GLU A 240 5.55 3.26 23.47
N ARG A 241 6.14 4.46 23.39
CA ARG A 241 5.70 5.50 22.44
C ARG A 241 6.06 5.12 21.01
N SER A 242 7.20 4.46 20.77
CA SER A 242 7.56 3.89 19.46
C SER A 242 6.53 2.86 19.02
N GLN A 243 6.12 1.93 19.90
CA GLN A 243 5.07 0.96 19.58
C GLN A 243 3.71 1.60 19.29
N ARG A 244 3.29 2.59 20.08
CA ARG A 244 2.02 3.31 19.85
C ARG A 244 2.06 4.18 18.58
N SER A 245 3.18 4.83 18.29
CA SER A 245 3.41 5.61 17.07
C SER A 245 3.37 4.71 15.82
N LYS A 246 4.00 3.52 15.90
CA LYS A 246 3.98 2.53 14.81
C LYS A 246 2.57 2.11 14.41
N LYS A 247 1.63 2.02 15.36
CA LYS A 247 0.22 1.72 15.07
C LYS A 247 -0.49 2.85 14.32
N LEU A 248 -0.10 4.10 14.56
CA LEU A 248 -0.70 5.24 13.87
C LEU A 248 -0.29 5.31 12.39
N ASN A 249 0.87 4.77 12.01
CA ASN A 249 1.31 4.73 10.61
C ASN A 249 0.28 4.03 9.72
N PHE A 250 -0.38 2.98 10.24
CA PHE A 250 -1.43 2.26 9.54
C PHE A 250 -2.67 3.13 9.26
N LEU A 251 -3.04 4.02 10.19
CA LEU A 251 -4.12 4.99 10.00
C LEU A 251 -3.73 6.12 9.02
N GLY A 252 -2.43 6.27 8.77
CA GLY A 252 -1.83 7.22 7.83
C GLY A 252 -1.54 6.65 6.45
N SER A 253 -1.98 5.43 6.15
CA SER A 253 -1.49 4.67 4.98
C SER A 253 -2.60 3.91 4.27
N CYS A 254 -2.36 3.53 3.01
CA CYS A 254 -3.26 2.73 2.20
C CYS A 254 -2.46 1.81 1.28
N ALA A 255 -3.00 0.63 0.97
CA ALA A 255 -2.39 -0.27 -0.01
C ALA A 255 -2.52 0.32 -1.43
N LEU A 256 -1.46 0.16 -2.22
CA LEU A 256 -1.44 0.56 -3.63
C LEU A 256 -0.66 -0.51 -4.42
N PRO A 257 -1.30 -1.23 -5.36
CA PRO A 257 -0.59 -2.19 -6.19
C PRO A 257 0.36 -1.48 -7.17
N HIS A 258 1.17 -2.25 -7.88
CA HIS A 258 2.00 -1.76 -8.99
C HIS A 258 1.28 -2.06 -10.31
N TYR A 259 1.13 -1.05 -11.16
CA TYR A 259 0.64 -1.20 -12.53
C TYR A 259 1.81 -1.11 -13.51
N ASP A 260 2.02 -2.16 -14.29
CA ASP A 260 3.04 -2.16 -15.34
C ASP A 260 2.51 -1.49 -16.61
N LYS A 261 3.15 -0.37 -17.01
CA LYS A 261 2.77 0.41 -18.19
C LYS A 261 2.92 -0.38 -19.50
N VAL A 262 3.84 -1.34 -19.56
CA VAL A 262 4.17 -2.12 -20.76
C VAL A 262 3.24 -3.30 -20.92
N THR A 263 3.09 -4.11 -19.87
CA THR A 263 2.29 -5.34 -19.94
C THR A 263 0.81 -5.12 -19.61
N GLY A 264 0.47 -4.02 -18.95
CA GLY A 264 -0.87 -3.75 -18.44
C GLY A 264 -1.23 -4.59 -17.20
N ASN A 265 -0.28 -5.36 -16.66
CA ASN A 265 -0.50 -6.23 -15.51
C ASN A 265 -0.44 -5.47 -14.19
N VAL A 266 -1.14 -6.01 -13.19
CA VAL A 266 -1.19 -5.45 -11.83
C VAL A 266 -0.61 -6.41 -10.82
N GLU A 267 0.44 -5.97 -10.13
CA GLU A 267 1.10 -6.73 -9.08
C GLU A 267 0.73 -6.18 -7.71
N HIS A 268 0.19 -7.03 -6.83
CA HIS A 268 -0.14 -6.67 -5.45
C HIS A 268 0.99 -6.98 -4.46
N GLY A 269 2.07 -7.60 -4.94
CA GLY A 269 3.12 -8.16 -4.10
C GLY A 269 2.71 -9.49 -3.45
N MET A 270 3.68 -10.35 -3.22
CA MET A 270 3.49 -11.71 -2.67
C MET A 270 4.51 -11.99 -1.57
N SER A 271 4.13 -12.84 -0.62
CA SER A 271 5.03 -13.36 0.41
C SER A 271 5.35 -14.83 0.16
N CYS A 272 6.50 -15.27 0.67
CA CYS A 272 6.95 -16.65 0.55
C CYS A 272 6.26 -17.54 1.60
N ALA A 273 5.51 -18.54 1.14
CA ALA A 273 4.91 -19.56 2.00
C ALA A 273 5.99 -20.37 2.74
N GLY A 274 7.17 -20.58 2.13
CA GLY A 274 8.30 -21.20 2.80
C GLY A 274 8.80 -20.40 4.01
N CYS A 275 8.91 -19.07 3.89
CA CYS A 275 9.29 -18.21 5.02
C CYS A 275 8.25 -18.23 6.14
N GLN A 276 6.97 -18.28 5.78
CA GLN A 276 5.89 -18.42 6.76
C GLN A 276 5.98 -19.77 7.48
N LEU A 277 6.14 -20.87 6.73
CA LEU A 277 6.28 -22.21 7.29
C LEU A 277 7.49 -22.31 8.21
N ALA A 278 8.61 -21.70 7.82
CA ALA A 278 9.83 -21.67 8.62
C ALA A 278 9.58 -21.03 10.00
N LEU A 279 8.77 -19.96 10.05
CA LEU A 279 8.41 -19.32 11.31
C LEU A 279 7.42 -20.16 12.11
N GLU A 280 6.39 -20.74 11.46
CA GLU A 280 5.38 -21.59 12.13
C GLU A 280 5.98 -22.87 12.72
N LYS A 281 7.10 -23.36 12.17
CA LYS A 281 7.83 -24.54 12.65
C LYS A 281 9.04 -24.22 13.54
N ASP A 282 9.19 -22.97 13.97
CA ASP A 282 10.33 -22.50 14.77
C ASP A 282 11.71 -22.81 14.14
N ILE A 283 11.77 -22.98 12.81
CA ILE A 283 13.03 -23.14 12.05
C ILE A 283 13.80 -21.81 12.05
N ILE A 284 13.05 -20.71 11.96
CA ILE A 284 13.52 -19.34 12.16
C ILE A 284 12.72 -18.69 13.28
N GLY A 285 13.31 -17.75 14.00
CA GLY A 285 12.56 -16.95 14.96
C GLY A 285 12.23 -17.67 16.28
N ALA A 286 12.83 -18.84 16.56
CA ALA A 286 12.59 -19.63 17.78
C ALA A 286 12.81 -18.85 19.08
N ARG A 287 13.57 -17.75 19.06
CA ARG A 287 13.79 -16.86 20.22
C ARG A 287 13.16 -15.48 20.02
N GLY A 288 12.22 -15.36 19.09
CA GLY A 288 11.58 -14.08 18.75
C GLY A 288 12.51 -13.11 18.02
N GLU A 289 13.49 -13.62 17.27
CA GLU A 289 14.45 -12.76 16.58
C GLU A 289 13.79 -11.87 15.52
N LYS A 290 14.07 -10.57 15.58
CA LYS A 290 13.49 -9.55 14.68
C LYS A 290 13.63 -9.91 13.20
N TRP A 291 14.79 -10.43 12.79
CA TRP A 291 15.08 -10.74 11.38
C TRP A 291 14.17 -11.84 10.83
N ALA A 292 13.68 -12.76 11.66
CA ALA A 292 12.78 -13.84 11.22
C ALA A 292 11.41 -13.27 10.82
N PHE A 293 10.91 -12.30 11.59
CA PHE A 293 9.70 -11.56 11.23
C PHE A 293 9.91 -10.70 9.98
N GLU A 294 11.07 -10.07 9.81
CA GLU A 294 11.40 -9.31 8.60
C GLU A 294 11.44 -10.22 7.36
N ALA A 295 11.98 -11.42 7.49
CA ALA A 295 12.01 -12.41 6.42
C ALA A 295 10.61 -12.92 6.02
N ARG A 296 9.74 -13.19 7.01
CA ARG A 296 8.33 -13.55 6.78
C ARG A 296 7.53 -12.40 6.17
N ASP A 297 7.68 -11.19 6.71
CA ASP A 297 6.90 -10.02 6.31
C ASP A 297 7.40 -9.37 5.02
N LYS A 298 8.48 -9.91 4.41
CA LYS A 298 8.94 -9.45 3.12
C LYS A 298 7.88 -9.72 2.05
N VAL A 299 7.60 -8.66 1.30
CA VAL A 299 6.71 -8.68 0.13
C VAL A 299 7.58 -8.51 -1.09
N TYR A 300 7.43 -9.44 -2.02
CA TYR A 300 8.20 -9.53 -3.25
C TYR A 300 7.31 -9.18 -4.43
N ALA A 301 7.92 -8.58 -5.44
CA ALA A 301 7.41 -8.70 -6.80
C ALA A 301 7.62 -10.12 -7.33
N ARG A 302 7.00 -10.45 -8.46
CA ARG A 302 7.05 -11.81 -9.01
C ARG A 302 8.49 -12.30 -9.27
N ASP A 303 9.28 -11.49 -9.96
CA ASP A 303 10.72 -11.70 -10.22
C ASP A 303 11.52 -11.86 -8.91
N GLY A 304 11.32 -10.94 -7.96
CA GLY A 304 12.00 -11.00 -6.66
C GLY A 304 11.67 -12.25 -5.85
N LEU A 305 10.45 -12.77 -5.98
CA LEU A 305 10.05 -14.01 -5.31
C LEU A 305 10.72 -15.24 -5.94
N LEU A 306 10.82 -15.28 -7.26
CA LEU A 306 11.49 -16.36 -7.99
C LEU A 306 12.99 -16.40 -7.65
N GLU A 307 13.65 -15.24 -7.59
CA GLU A 307 15.04 -15.16 -7.11
C GLU A 307 15.18 -15.60 -5.65
N HIS A 308 14.23 -15.24 -4.79
CA HIS A 308 14.21 -15.72 -3.41
C HIS A 308 14.01 -17.25 -3.33
N PHE A 309 13.13 -17.81 -4.16
CA PHE A 309 12.81 -19.24 -4.19
C PHE A 309 14.04 -20.11 -4.44
N LYS A 310 14.97 -19.65 -5.30
CA LYS A 310 16.23 -20.36 -5.58
C LYS A 310 17.06 -20.67 -4.33
N TRP A 311 16.86 -19.90 -3.25
CA TRP A 311 17.60 -20.03 -2.00
C TRP A 311 16.75 -20.41 -0.79
N CYS A 312 15.41 -20.44 -0.92
CA CYS A 312 14.51 -20.73 0.20
C CYS A 312 14.23 -22.24 0.30
N GLU A 313 14.88 -22.91 1.25
CA GLU A 313 14.77 -24.37 1.41
C GLU A 313 13.33 -24.79 1.72
N GLN A 314 12.64 -24.07 2.59
CA GLN A 314 11.25 -24.38 2.94
C GLN A 314 10.29 -24.20 1.75
N ALA A 315 10.53 -23.21 0.89
CA ALA A 315 9.72 -23.04 -0.33
C ALA A 315 9.98 -24.18 -1.33
N GLN A 316 11.23 -24.63 -1.45
CA GLN A 316 11.60 -25.78 -2.29
C GLN A 316 11.01 -27.09 -1.77
N LEU A 317 10.88 -27.27 -0.45
CA LEU A 317 10.20 -28.42 0.15
C LEU A 317 8.69 -28.41 -0.15
N LEU A 318 8.03 -27.26 -0.05
CA LEU A 318 6.64 -27.09 -0.48
C LEU A 318 6.48 -27.43 -1.98
N TRP A 319 7.39 -26.95 -2.82
CA TRP A 319 7.42 -27.27 -4.24
C TRP A 319 7.57 -28.77 -4.52
N LYS A 320 8.55 -29.45 -3.91
CA LYS A 320 8.77 -30.88 -4.10
C LYS A 320 7.59 -31.72 -3.60
N SER A 321 7.03 -31.38 -2.43
CA SER A 321 5.87 -32.08 -1.87
C SER A 321 4.58 -31.88 -2.67
N SER A 322 4.51 -30.84 -3.51
CA SER A 322 3.39 -30.59 -4.42
C SER A 322 3.44 -31.38 -5.73
N CYS A 323 4.43 -32.27 -5.90
CA CYS A 323 4.72 -32.94 -7.17
C CYS A 323 4.90 -31.93 -8.32
N GLU A 324 5.66 -30.85 -8.08
CA GLU A 324 5.90 -29.76 -9.04
C GLU A 324 4.63 -28.98 -9.41
N GLY A 325 3.81 -28.68 -8.39
CA GLY A 325 2.62 -27.84 -8.51
C GLY A 325 1.38 -28.57 -9.05
N ARG A 326 1.44 -29.89 -9.20
CA ARG A 326 0.28 -30.72 -9.58
C ARG A 326 -0.71 -30.90 -8.43
N ASN A 327 -0.22 -30.92 -7.19
CA ASN A 327 -1.00 -31.13 -5.99
C ASN A 327 -0.85 -29.96 -5.01
N LYS A 328 -1.75 -29.84 -4.04
CA LYS A 328 -1.56 -28.91 -2.93
C LYS A 328 -0.43 -29.42 -2.02
N PRO A 329 0.51 -28.57 -1.57
CA PRO A 329 1.55 -28.96 -0.62
C PRO A 329 0.95 -29.55 0.65
N ALA A 330 1.54 -30.65 1.14
CA ALA A 330 1.11 -31.30 2.38
C ALA A 330 1.22 -30.38 3.59
N GLU A 331 2.29 -29.57 3.65
CA GLU A 331 2.61 -28.69 4.78
C GLU A 331 2.37 -27.22 4.49
N LEU A 332 1.27 -26.89 3.79
CA LEU A 332 0.96 -25.48 3.50
C LEU A 332 0.77 -24.71 4.82
N PRO A 333 1.48 -23.58 5.04
CA PRO A 333 1.37 -22.83 6.29
C PRO A 333 -0.04 -22.26 6.48
N GLU A 334 -0.41 -22.03 7.73
CA GLU A 334 -1.77 -21.61 8.10
C GLU A 334 -2.17 -20.29 7.44
N ALA A 335 -1.25 -19.31 7.38
CA ALA A 335 -1.53 -18.05 6.71
C ALA A 335 -1.85 -18.22 5.22
N ALA A 336 -1.17 -19.14 4.52
CA ALA A 336 -1.46 -19.45 3.13
C ALA A 336 -2.77 -20.24 2.97
N ARG A 337 -3.08 -21.15 3.92
CA ARG A 337 -4.38 -21.85 3.98
C ARG A 337 -5.56 -20.88 4.11
N ARG A 338 -5.40 -19.84 4.93
CA ARG A 338 -6.36 -18.73 5.10
C ARG A 338 -6.35 -17.71 3.97
N ARG A 339 -5.60 -17.95 2.88
CA ARG A 339 -5.44 -17.02 1.75
C ARG A 339 -4.91 -15.63 2.17
N GLY A 340 -4.14 -15.61 3.26
CA GLY A 340 -3.51 -14.44 3.85
C GLY A 340 -4.46 -13.42 4.48
N TYR A 341 -5.67 -13.83 4.85
CA TYR A 341 -6.58 -13.03 5.66
C TYR A 341 -6.29 -13.19 7.16
N PHE A 342 -6.77 -12.22 7.94
CA PHE A 342 -7.04 -12.40 9.37
C PHE A 342 -8.18 -13.43 9.57
N ASN A 343 -8.73 -13.51 10.79
CA ASN A 343 -10.05 -14.11 10.96
C ASN A 343 -11.08 -13.36 10.09
N GLU A 344 -12.17 -14.02 9.67
CA GLU A 344 -13.22 -13.37 8.87
C GLU A 344 -13.74 -12.13 9.60
N ARG A 345 -13.57 -10.96 8.97
CA ARG A 345 -14.15 -9.70 9.42
C ARG A 345 -15.56 -9.63 8.83
N VAL A 346 -16.56 -9.79 9.70
CA VAL A 346 -17.99 -9.70 9.37
C VAL A 346 -18.35 -8.33 8.84
#